data_AF-A0A380Z234-F1
#
_entry.id   AF-A0A380Z234-F1
#
_cell.length_a   1.000
_cell.length_b   1.000
_cell.length_c   1.000
_cell.angle_alpha   90.00
_cell.angle_beta   90.00
_cell.angle_gamma   90.00
#
_symmetry.space_group_name_H-M   'P 1'
#
loop_
_entity.id
_entity.type
_entity.pdbx_description
1 polymer ?
#
loop_
_entity_poly.entity_id
_entity_poly.type
_entity_poly.pdbx_seq_one_letter_code
_entity_poly.pdbx_strand_id
1 'polypeptide(L)' 'MLRQYQQGLAPDGEPFHCFRLTNRNGMCIDIMDWGATWLSCQVPVNGNLQEVLLGCKVQDYPNNKPILA' A
#
# COMPACT_ATOMS: atom_id res chain seq x y z
N MET A 1 -2.74 -10.83 9.77
CA MET A 1 -1.43 -11.36 9.35
C MET A 1 -0.64 -10.23 8.73
N LEU A 2 0.58 -9.99 9.19
CA LEU A 2 1.52 -9.04 8.59
C LEU A 2 2.47 -9.79 7.66
N ARG A 3 2.72 -9.25 6.47
CA ARG A 3 3.71 -9.77 5.52
C ARG A 3 4.42 -8.60 4.83
N GLN A 4 5.75 -8.59 4.87
CA GLN A 4 6.54 -7.76 3.96
C GLN A 4 6.56 -8.40 2.57
N TYR A 5 6.38 -7.61 1.52
CA TYR A 5 6.31 -8.14 0.15
C TYR A 5 7.17 -7.41 -0.88
N GLN A 6 7.65 -6.20 -0.57
CA GLN A 6 8.50 -5.41 -1.46
C GLN A 6 9.44 -4.53 -0.64
N GLN A 7 10.57 -4.14 -1.26
CA GLN A 7 11.50 -3.14 -0.74
C GLN A 7 12.11 -2.33 -1.90
N GLY A 8 12.66 -1.17 -1.60
CA GLY A 8 13.30 -0.29 -2.58
C GLY A 8 14.15 0.79 -1.92
N LEU A 9 14.63 1.76 -2.71
CA LEU A 9 15.31 2.95 -2.22
C LEU A 9 14.40 4.16 -2.41
N ALA A 10 14.28 4.96 -1.35
CA ALA A 10 13.62 6.25 -1.39
C ALA A 10 14.52 7.29 -2.11
N PRO A 11 13.98 8.46 -2.49
CA PRO A 11 14.76 9.49 -3.19
C PRO A 11 15.95 10.07 -2.39
N ASP A 12 15.94 9.93 -1.07
CA ASP A 12 17.05 10.26 -0.18
C ASP A 12 18.14 9.18 -0.13
N GLY A 13 17.93 8.04 -0.80
CA GLY A 13 18.83 6.90 -0.84
C GLY A 13 18.64 5.91 0.30
N GLU A 14 17.72 6.15 1.23
CA GLU A 14 17.43 5.24 2.34
C GLU A 14 16.50 4.10 1.90
N PRO A 15 16.65 2.88 2.46
CA PRO A 15 15.79 1.77 2.13
C PRO A 15 14.38 1.95 2.68
N PHE A 16 13.38 1.49 1.92
CA PHE A 16 12.00 1.38 2.35
C PHE A 16 11.47 -0.04 2.16
N HIS A 17 10.42 -0.37 2.91
CA HIS A 17 9.72 -1.65 2.84
C HIS A 17 8.21 -1.43 2.70
N CYS A 18 7.57 -2.32 1.94
CA CYS A 18 6.12 -2.39 1.84
C CYS A 18 5.58 -3.64 2.55
N PHE A 19 4.50 -3.44 3.28
CA PHE A 19 3.85 -4.44 4.10
C PHE A 19 2.39 -4.58 3.74
N ARG A 20 1.91 -5.82 3.72
CA ARG A 20 0.50 -6.17 3.68
C ARG A 20 0.02 -6.61 5.05
N LEU A 21 -1.08 -6.05 5.50
CA LEU A 21 -1.79 -6.42 6.71
C LEU A 21 -3.19 -6.93 6.37
N THR A 22 -3.49 -8.17 6.73
CA THR A 22 -4.83 -8.74 6.59
C THR A 22 -5.48 -8.91 7.96
N ASN A 23 -6.66 -8.34 8.18
CA ASN A 23 -7.42 -8.54 9.41
C ASN A 23 -8.24 -9.85 9.37
N ARG A 24 -8.83 -10.23 10.51
CA ARG A 24 -9.63 -11.47 10.62
C ARG A 24 -10.90 -11.46 9.78
N ASN A 25 -11.37 -10.28 9.39
CA ASN A 25 -12.58 -10.09 8.59
C ASN A 25 -12.27 -10.06 7.08
N GLY A 26 -11.02 -10.28 6.66
CA GLY A 26 -10.60 -10.33 5.27
C GLY A 26 -10.18 -8.99 4.66
N MET A 27 -10.28 -7.88 5.39
CA MET A 27 -9.76 -6.58 4.93
C MET A 27 -8.25 -6.65 4.81
N CYS A 28 -7.71 -6.18 3.69
CA CYS A 28 -6.28 -6.11 3.42
C CYS A 28 -5.87 -4.65 3.25
N ILE A 29 -4.75 -4.25 3.83
CA ILE A 29 -4.12 -2.96 3.56
C ILE A 29 -2.66 -3.16 3.17
N ASP A 30 -2.18 -2.33 2.25
CA ASP A 30 -0.76 -2.21 1.95
C ASP A 30 -0.24 -0.86 2.43
N ILE A 31 0.91 -0.88 3.10
CA ILE A 31 1.56 0.31 3.67
C ILE A 31 3.05 0.29 3.36
N MET A 32 3.66 1.46 3.32
CA MET A 32 5.09 1.67 3.14
C MET A 32 5.64 2.46 4.33
N ASP A 33 6.80 2.05 4.85
CA ASP A 33 7.46 2.78 5.96
C ASP A 33 7.97 4.16 5.53
N TRP A 34 8.40 4.31 4.28
CA TRP A 34 8.71 5.60 3.70
C TRP A 34 7.47 6.49 3.60
N GLY A 35 7.53 7.63 4.30
CA GLY A 35 6.42 8.58 4.43
C GLY A 35 5.22 8.04 5.22
N ALA A 36 5.33 6.88 5.88
CA ALA A 36 4.20 6.18 6.50
C ALA A 36 2.97 6.06 5.55
N THR A 37 3.26 5.76 4.29
CA THR A 37 2.30 5.91 3.19
C THR A 37 1.33 4.74 3.14
N TRP A 38 0.04 5.03 3.03
CA TRP A 38 -1.00 4.02 2.77
C TRP A 38 -1.12 3.82 1.25
N LEU A 39 -0.82 2.60 0.78
CA LEU A 39 -0.74 2.26 -0.64
C LEU A 39 -2.04 1.64 -1.18
N SER A 40 -2.72 0.79 -0.40
CA SER A 40 -3.97 0.13 -0.79
C SER A 40 -4.82 -0.18 0.44
N CYS A 41 -6.14 -0.13 0.27
CA CYS A 41 -7.13 -0.58 1.24
C CYS A 41 -8.23 -1.37 0.50
N GLN A 42 -8.28 -2.67 0.77
CA GLN A 42 -9.23 -3.59 0.17
C GLN A 42 -10.21 -4.11 1.21
N VAL A 43 -11.50 -3.84 0.98
CA VAL A 43 -12.58 -4.20 1.90
C VAL A 43 -13.47 -5.27 1.24
N PRO A 44 -13.86 -6.34 1.95
CA PRO A 44 -14.84 -7.29 1.44
C PRO A 44 -16.22 -6.63 1.27
N VAL A 45 -16.73 -6.62 0.04
CA VAL A 45 -18.07 -6.15 -0.33
C VAL A 45 -18.72 -7.24 -1.18
N ASN A 46 -19.84 -7.79 -0.70
CA ASN A 46 -20.56 -8.88 -1.37
C ASN A 46 -19.68 -10.07 -1.76
N GLY A 47 -18.74 -10.44 -0.87
CA GLY A 47 -17.82 -11.56 -1.08
C GLY A 47 -16.57 -11.26 -1.92
N ASN A 48 -16.45 -10.05 -2.47
CA ASN A 48 -15.30 -9.63 -3.27
C ASN A 48 -14.51 -8.53 -2.56
N LEU A 49 -13.18 -8.53 -2.68
CA LEU A 49 -12.35 -7.42 -2.21
C LEU A 49 -12.47 -6.24 -3.16
N GLN A 50 -12.84 -5.08 -2.64
CA GLN A 50 -12.94 -3.82 -3.37
C GLN A 50 -11.89 -2.84 -2.86
N GLU A 51 -11.14 -2.24 -3.79
CA GLU A 51 -10.20 -1.16 -3.47
C GLU A 51 -10.98 0.12 -3.14
N VAL A 52 -10.68 0.73 -2.00
CA VAL A 52 -11.36 1.94 -1.52
C VAL A 52 -10.42 3.13 -1.34
N LEU A 53 -9.12 2.94 -1.58
CA LEU A 53 -8.11 3.99 -1.46
C LEU A 53 -7.63 4.45 -2.83
N LEU A 54 -7.47 5.76 -3.00
CA LEU A 54 -6.80 6.33 -4.16
C LEU A 54 -5.30 6.20 -3.98
N GLY A 55 -4.60 5.74 -5.02
CA GLY A 55 -3.16 5.58 -4.96
C GLY A 55 -2.53 5.57 -6.35
N CYS A 56 -1.23 5.32 -6.39
CA CYS A 56 -0.47 5.05 -7.60
C CYS A 56 0.50 3.90 -7.34
N LYS A 57 1.32 3.53 -8.33
CA LYS A 57 2.33 2.50 -8.11
C LYS A 57 3.42 3.05 -7.18
N VAL A 58 4.04 2.19 -6.39
CA VAL A 58 5.12 2.55 -5.43
C VAL A 58 6.20 3.43 -6.08
N GLN A 59 6.63 3.07 -7.30
CA GLN A 59 7.63 3.81 -8.07
C GLN A 59 7.21 5.22 -8.50
N ASP A 60 5.91 5.52 -8.47
CA ASP A 60 5.36 6.81 -8.86
C ASP A 60 5.22 7.76 -7.65
N TYR A 61 5.28 7.28 -6.41
CA TYR A 61 5.17 8.10 -5.20
C TYR A 61 6.22 9.21 -5.08
N PRO A 62 7.49 9.04 -5.53
CA PRO A 62 8.44 10.14 -5.61
C PRO A 62 8.00 11.30 -6.53
N ASN A 63 7.17 11.01 -7.53
CA ASN A 63 6.90 11.91 -8.65
C ASN A 63 5.45 12.42 -8.72
N ASN A 64 4.49 11.77 -8.03
CA ASN A 64 3.05 12.02 -8.22
C ASN A 64 2.29 12.53 -7.00
N LYS A 65 1.30 13.39 -7.29
CA LYS A 65 0.11 13.67 -6.47
C LYS A 65 -0.93 12.58 -6.78
N PRO A 66 -1.63 11.99 -5.79
CA PRO A 66 -2.43 10.77 -5.99
C PRO A 66 -3.63 11.01 -6.93
N ILE A 67 -3.77 10.16 -7.96
CA ILE A 67 -4.93 10.09 -8.88
C ILE A 67 -5.26 8.61 -9.07
N LEU A 68 -6.51 8.23 -8.73
CA LEU A 68 -7.23 6.95 -8.95
C LEU A 68 -6.38 5.73 -9.38
N ALA A 69 -6.27 4.77 -8.45
CA ALA A 69 -5.78 3.41 -8.70
C ALA A 69 -6.85 2.53 -9.35
#